data_AF-A0A0K8TFF4-F1
#
_entry.id   AF-A0A0K8TFF4-F1
#
_cell.length_a   1.000
_cell.length_b   1.000
_cell.length_c   1.000
_cell.angle_alpha   90.00
_cell.angle_beta   90.00
_cell.angle_gamma   90.00
#
_symmetry.space_group_name_H-M   'P 1'
#
loop_
_entity.id
_entity.type
_entity.pdbx_description
1 polymer ?
#
loop_
_entity_poly.entity_id
_entity_poly.type
_entity_poly.pdbx_seq_one_letter_code
_entity_poly.pdbx_strand_id
1 'polypeptide(L)'
;MWAAPTTSIKRGTMTNANGDDIVAGAGFFYSYAPKGGLKLQLKNVTISNGIATSSDNKKFWYVDSTKYTVDQYDFNIDKGEISNLKTIFDVKKNEIPGLPDGMTIDTDGNLWVALFGGA
;
A
#
# COMPACT_ATOMS: atom_id res chain seq x y z
N MET A 1 6.60 3.93 16.58
CA MET A 1 5.93 4.77 15.55
C MET A 1 4.44 4.70 15.79
N TRP A 2 3.81 5.85 16.03
CA TRP A 2 2.42 5.98 16.46
C TRP A 2 1.44 5.64 15.33
N ALA A 3 0.49 4.75 15.61
CA ALA A 3 -0.70 4.55 14.78
C ALA A 3 -1.86 5.32 15.43
N ALA A 4 -2.51 6.21 14.68
CA ALA A 4 -3.77 6.85 15.08
C ALA A 4 -4.88 5.79 15.27
N PRO A 5 -5.92 6.07 16.07
CA PRO A 5 -6.84 5.09 16.66
C PRO A 5 -7.87 4.62 15.64
N THR A 6 -7.42 3.81 14.68
CA THR A 6 -8.31 2.82 14.09
C THR A 6 -7.83 1.49 14.62
N THR A 7 -8.71 0.71 15.23
CA THR A 7 -8.44 -0.68 15.61
C THR A 7 -8.26 -1.59 14.38
N SER A 8 -8.07 -1.00 13.19
CA SER A 8 -7.99 -1.69 11.92
C SER A 8 -6.54 -1.99 11.54
N ILE A 9 -6.27 -3.25 11.21
CA ILE A 9 -4.99 -3.70 10.67
C ILE A 9 -5.15 -3.80 9.16
N LYS A 10 -4.14 -3.36 8.40
CA LYS A 10 -4.11 -3.49 6.94
C LYS A 10 -2.85 -4.24 6.51
N ARG A 11 -3.03 -5.30 5.73
CA ARG A 11 -1.99 -6.23 5.29
C ARG A 11 -2.38 -6.82 3.95
N GLY A 12 -1.40 -7.02 3.08
CA GLY A 12 -1.61 -7.85 1.90
C GLY A 12 -0.72 -9.06 1.88
N THR A 13 -0.91 -9.86 0.86
CA THR A 13 -0.24 -11.12 0.62
C THR A 13 0.53 -11.05 -0.68
N MET A 14 1.47 -11.97 -0.80
CA MET A 14 2.14 -12.34 -2.04
C MET A 14 2.37 -13.86 -2.00
N THR A 15 2.67 -14.46 -3.15
CA THR A 15 3.18 -15.83 -3.15
C THR A 15 4.60 -15.86 -2.60
N ASN A 16 5.11 -17.08 -2.31
CA ASN A 16 6.43 -17.38 -1.74
C ASN A 16 7.34 -16.16 -1.49
N ALA A 17 7.42 -15.72 -0.22
CA ALA A 17 8.16 -14.52 0.18
C ALA A 17 9.68 -14.62 -0.03
N ASN A 18 10.22 -15.82 -0.33
CA ASN A 18 11.64 -16.00 -0.67
C ASN A 18 11.95 -15.56 -2.11
N GLY A 19 10.95 -15.21 -2.91
CA GLY A 19 11.13 -14.66 -4.26
C GLY A 19 11.18 -15.71 -5.37
N ASP A 20 11.36 -16.99 -5.04
CA ASP A 20 11.55 -18.06 -6.01
C ASP A 20 10.28 -18.37 -6.83
N ASP A 21 9.09 -18.07 -6.30
CA ASP A 21 7.80 -18.34 -6.94
C ASP A 21 6.83 -17.13 -6.84
N ILE A 22 7.25 -15.95 -7.27
CA ILE A 22 6.34 -14.79 -7.35
C ILE A 22 5.39 -14.95 -8.55
N VAL A 23 4.10 -15.12 -8.27
CA VAL A 23 3.06 -15.26 -9.29
C VAL A 23 2.30 -13.95 -9.41
N ALA A 24 2.34 -13.36 -10.61
CA ALA A 24 1.67 -12.11 -10.91
C ALA A 24 0.17 -12.16 -10.55
N GLY A 25 -0.29 -11.19 -9.76
CA GLY A 25 -1.70 -11.05 -9.39
C GLY A 25 -2.28 -12.12 -8.44
N ALA A 26 -1.46 -13.02 -7.89
CA ALA A 26 -1.94 -14.07 -7.00
C ALA A 26 -2.16 -13.59 -5.54
N GLY A 27 -1.68 -12.40 -5.21
CA GLY A 27 -1.84 -11.76 -3.92
C GLY A 27 -3.12 -10.92 -3.80
N PHE A 28 -3.40 -10.52 -2.57
CA PHE A 28 -4.57 -9.75 -2.18
C PHE A 28 -4.19 -8.72 -1.12
N PHE A 29 -4.95 -7.64 -1.01
CA PHE A 29 -4.82 -6.67 0.08
C PHE A 29 -6.08 -6.66 0.93
N TYR A 30 -5.91 -6.70 2.25
CA TYR A 30 -6.99 -6.80 3.22
C TYR A 30 -6.95 -5.71 4.28
N SER A 31 -8.11 -5.44 4.86
CA SER A 31 -8.25 -4.74 6.13
C SER A 31 -9.00 -5.63 7.12
N TYR A 32 -8.57 -5.66 8.38
CA TYR A 32 -9.29 -6.30 9.47
C TYR A 32 -9.68 -5.27 10.52
N ALA A 33 -10.91 -5.30 11.02
CA ALA A 33 -11.34 -4.52 12.18
C ALA A 33 -12.14 -5.43 13.14
N PRO A 34 -12.00 -5.27 14.49
CA PRO A 34 -12.68 -6.15 15.44
C PRO A 34 -14.20 -6.28 15.24
N LYS A 35 -14.88 -5.16 14.94
CA LYS A 35 -16.33 -5.14 14.69
C LYS A 35 -16.71 -5.43 13.23
N GLY A 36 -15.77 -5.27 12.30
CA GLY A 36 -16.02 -5.36 10.84
C GLY A 36 -15.51 -6.64 10.19
N GLY A 37 -14.74 -7.45 10.93
CA GLY A 37 -14.09 -8.65 10.42
C GLY A 37 -13.00 -8.34 9.38
N LEU A 38 -12.62 -9.37 8.63
CA LEU A 38 -11.69 -9.28 7.52
C LEU A 38 -12.44 -8.85 6.25
N LYS A 39 -11.94 -7.81 5.58
CA LYS A 39 -12.44 -7.33 4.30
C LYS A 39 -11.34 -7.38 3.25
N LEU A 40 -11.68 -7.89 2.08
CA LEU A 40 -10.85 -7.80 0.89
C LEU A 40 -10.96 -6.40 0.28
N GLN A 41 -9.82 -5.73 0.12
CA GLN A 41 -9.73 -4.37 -0.43
C GLN A 41 -9.27 -4.38 -1.89
N LEU A 42 -8.21 -5.14 -2.20
CA LEU A 42 -7.67 -5.24 -3.56
C LEU A 42 -7.44 -6.72 -3.95
N LYS A 43 -7.76 -7.04 -5.20
CA LYS A 43 -7.39 -8.28 -5.89
C LYS A 43 -6.23 -8.01 -6.85
N ASN A 44 -5.65 -9.07 -7.40
CA ASN A 44 -4.63 -8.99 -8.44
C ASN A 44 -3.40 -8.17 -7.99
N VAL A 45 -2.97 -8.38 -6.74
CA VAL A 45 -1.73 -7.84 -6.19
C VAL A 45 -0.62 -8.85 -6.45
N THR A 46 0.58 -8.40 -6.78
CA THR A 46 1.74 -9.30 -6.92
C THR A 46 2.61 -9.28 -5.67
N ILE A 47 3.10 -8.10 -5.26
CA ILE A 47 3.93 -7.92 -4.05
C ILE A 47 3.33 -6.79 -3.22
N SER A 48 2.51 -7.12 -2.22
CA SER A 48 1.91 -6.11 -1.34
C SER A 48 2.95 -5.51 -0.40
N ASN A 49 3.09 -4.17 -0.40
CA ASN A 49 4.16 -3.51 0.35
C ASN A 49 3.69 -2.23 1.06
N GLY A 50 4.25 -1.07 0.72
CA GLY A 50 4.08 0.19 1.44
C GLY A 50 2.63 0.65 1.56
N ILE A 51 2.28 1.13 2.75
CA ILE A 51 0.98 1.74 3.04
C ILE A 51 1.15 3.02 3.84
N ALA A 52 0.33 4.02 3.56
CA ALA A 52 0.23 5.24 4.36
C ALA A 52 -1.20 5.79 4.35
N THR A 53 -1.56 6.60 5.33
CA THR A 53 -2.85 7.29 5.44
C THR A 53 -2.64 8.75 5.75
N SER A 54 -3.46 9.64 5.19
CA SER A 54 -3.39 11.06 5.53
C SER A 54 -3.83 11.28 6.98
N SER A 55 -3.34 12.35 7.61
CA SER A 55 -3.70 12.73 8.98
C SER A 55 -5.20 13.02 9.15
N ASP A 56 -5.86 13.49 8.08
CA ASP A 56 -7.31 13.72 8.04
C ASP A 56 -8.13 12.46 7.66
N ASN A 57 -7.47 11.31 7.49
CA ASN A 57 -8.05 10.02 7.13
C ASN A 57 -8.88 9.99 5.84
N LYS A 58 -8.62 10.89 4.89
CA LYS A 58 -9.32 10.91 3.59
C LYS A 58 -8.57 10.24 2.47
N LYS A 59 -7.25 10.04 2.60
CA LYS A 59 -6.40 9.43 1.58
C LYS A 59 -5.68 8.21 2.13
N PHE A 60 -5.55 7.21 1.26
CA PHE A 60 -4.77 6.01 1.50
C PHE A 60 -3.79 5.84 0.35
N TRP A 61 -2.52 5.59 0.66
CA TRP A 61 -1.50 5.27 -0.34
C TRP A 61 -1.07 3.82 -0.20
N TYR A 62 -0.81 3.21 -1.35
CA TYR A 62 -0.47 1.81 -1.47
C TYR A 62 0.63 1.60 -2.51
N VAL A 63 1.46 0.62 -2.26
CA VAL A 63 2.47 0.11 -3.18
C VAL A 63 2.24 -1.38 -3.40
N ASP A 64 2.10 -1.74 -4.69
CA ASP A 64 2.48 -3.06 -5.19
C ASP A 64 3.84 -2.90 -5.88
N SER A 65 4.89 -3.52 -5.34
CA SER A 65 6.27 -3.28 -5.80
C SER A 65 6.45 -3.52 -7.29
N THR A 66 5.70 -4.46 -7.87
CA THR A 66 5.81 -4.82 -9.29
C THR A 66 5.13 -3.84 -10.24
N LYS A 67 4.31 -2.92 -9.71
CA LYS A 67 3.69 -1.85 -10.50
C LYS A 67 4.60 -0.66 -10.69
N TYR A 68 5.65 -0.52 -9.88
CA TYR A 68 6.57 0.63 -9.89
C TYR A 68 5.86 1.98 -9.64
N THR A 69 4.70 1.96 -9.00
CA THR A 69 3.91 3.16 -8.73
C THR A 69 3.62 3.32 -7.24
N VAL A 70 3.44 4.58 -6.83
CA VAL A 70 2.73 4.92 -5.61
C VAL A 70 1.31 5.30 -6.02
N ASP A 71 0.36 4.51 -5.55
CA ASP A 71 -1.05 4.66 -5.87
C ASP A 71 -1.80 5.27 -4.70
N GLN A 72 -2.63 6.28 -4.98
CA GLN A 72 -3.52 6.92 -4.03
C GLN A 72 -4.96 6.42 -4.21
N TYR A 73 -5.67 6.29 -3.11
CA TYR A 73 -7.08 6.00 -3.03
C TYR A 73 -7.78 7.04 -2.14
N ASP A 74 -9.06 7.25 -2.38
CA ASP A 74 -9.94 7.84 -1.37
C ASP A 74 -10.16 6.82 -0.25
N PHE A 75 -10.09 7.27 1.00
CA PHE A 75 -10.30 6.42 2.18
C PHE A 75 -11.57 6.82 2.91
N ASN A 76 -12.48 5.85 3.06
CA ASN A 76 -13.67 5.99 3.90
C ASN A 76 -13.37 5.40 5.27
N ILE A 77 -13.11 6.26 6.27
CA ILE A 77 -12.76 5.82 7.63
C ILE A 77 -13.90 5.04 8.32
N ASP A 78 -15.16 5.40 8.07
CA ASP A 78 -16.32 4.76 8.71
C ASP A 78 -16.50 3.32 8.24
N LYS A 79 -16.26 3.08 6.94
CA LYS A 79 -16.36 1.75 6.33
C LYS A 79 -15.05 0.97 6.35
N GLY A 80 -13.92 1.65 6.52
CA GLY A 80 -12.58 1.10 6.37
C GLY A 80 -12.27 0.68 4.93
N GLU A 81 -12.84 1.37 3.93
CA GLU A 81 -12.78 0.99 2.51
C GLU A 81 -11.99 2.00 1.68
N ILE A 82 -11.29 1.51 0.67
CA ILE A 82 -10.57 2.34 -0.31
C ILE A 82 -11.24 2.30 -1.69
N SER A 83 -11.19 3.41 -2.41
CA SER A 83 -11.76 3.53 -3.76
C SER A 83 -11.02 4.57 -4.60
N ASN A 84 -11.44 4.75 -5.87
CA ASN A 84 -10.95 5.82 -6.75
C ASN A 84 -9.42 5.83 -6.93
N LEU A 85 -8.88 4.70 -7.38
CA LEU A 85 -7.45 4.55 -7.69
C LEU A 85 -6.94 5.70 -8.57
N LYS A 86 -5.85 6.33 -8.13
CA LYS A 86 -5.08 7.31 -8.87
C LYS A 86 -3.58 7.10 -8.62
N THR A 87 -2.82 6.77 -9.66
CA THR A 87 -1.35 6.81 -9.58
C THR A 87 -0.88 8.26 -9.39
N ILE A 88 -0.08 8.51 -8.35
CA ILE A 88 0.45 9.84 -8.03
C ILE A 88 1.96 9.95 -8.30
N PHE A 89 2.65 8.83 -8.35
CA PHE A 89 4.07 8.77 -8.65
C PHE A 89 4.39 7.47 -9.39
N ASP A 90 5.22 7.58 -10.41
CA ASP A 90 5.68 6.46 -11.25
C ASP A 90 7.20 6.44 -11.21
N VAL A 91 7.76 5.44 -10.53
CA VAL A 91 9.20 5.31 -10.26
C VAL A 91 9.97 5.19 -11.57
N LYS A 92 9.44 4.42 -12.55
CA LYS A 92 10.07 4.21 -13.85
C LYS A 92 10.07 5.48 -14.70
N LYS A 93 8.96 6.21 -14.74
CA LYS A 93 8.87 7.46 -15.52
C LYS A 93 9.79 8.56 -14.99
N ASN A 94 10.18 8.48 -13.72
CA ASN A 94 11.14 9.40 -13.11
C ASN A 94 12.58 8.85 -13.13
N GLU A 95 12.83 7.76 -13.87
CA GLU A 95 14.16 7.16 -14.04
C GLU A 95 14.85 6.77 -12.72
N ILE A 96 14.07 6.43 -11.69
CA ILE A 96 14.60 6.05 -10.38
C ILE A 96 14.79 4.51 -10.35
N PRO A 97 15.99 4.00 -10.00
CA PRO A 97 16.25 2.57 -9.92
C PRO A 97 15.57 1.92 -8.71
N GLY A 98 15.38 0.59 -8.79
CA GLY A 98 14.82 -0.22 -7.71
C GLY A 98 13.30 -0.37 -7.73
N LEU A 99 12.80 -1.10 -6.74
CA LEU A 99 11.37 -1.39 -6.54
C LEU A 99 10.84 -0.58 -5.36
N PRO A 100 9.68 0.10 -5.49
CA PRO A 100 9.05 0.71 -4.33
C PRO A 100 8.63 -0.39 -3.35
N ASP A 101 8.97 -0.22 -2.08
CA ASP A 101 8.80 -1.21 -1.03
C ASP A 101 7.98 -0.59 0.13
N GLY A 102 8.50 -0.59 1.35
CA GLY A 102 7.92 0.08 2.50
C GLY A 102 7.75 1.59 2.29
N MET A 103 6.73 2.15 2.93
CA MET A 103 6.41 3.58 2.85
C MET A 103 5.91 4.11 4.19
N THR A 104 6.15 5.39 4.44
CA THR A 104 5.53 6.17 5.52
C THR A 104 5.19 7.59 5.06
N ILE A 105 4.53 8.37 5.91
CA ILE A 105 4.14 9.75 5.65
C ILE A 105 4.60 10.62 6.83
N ASP A 106 5.14 11.80 6.53
CA ASP A 106 5.50 12.78 7.56
C ASP A 106 4.35 13.75 7.90
N THR A 107 4.60 14.67 8.83
CA THR A 107 3.61 15.64 9.31
C THR A 107 3.24 16.70 8.29
N ASP A 108 4.08 16.90 7.27
CA ASP A 108 3.85 17.87 6.19
C ASP A 108 3.10 17.24 5.02
N GLY A 109 2.85 15.93 5.09
CA GLY A 109 2.12 15.16 4.09
C GLY A 109 3.01 14.58 2.98
N ASN A 110 4.33 14.59 3.14
CA ASN A 110 5.24 13.97 2.17
C ASN A 110 5.34 12.46 2.42
N LEU A 111 5.37 11.70 1.33
CA LEU A 111 5.58 10.26 1.37
C LEU A 111 7.07 9.94 1.31
N TRP A 112 7.52 9.11 2.23
CA TRP A 112 8.86 8.54 2.26
C TRP A 112 8.78 7.08 1.85
N VAL A 113 9.37 6.74 0.69
CA VAL A 113 9.28 5.40 0.08
C VAL A 113 10.67 4.80 0.00
N ALA A 114 10.85 3.60 0.55
CA ALA A 114 12.08 2.83 0.39
C ALA A 114 12.12 2.21 -1.01
N LEU A 115 13.26 2.28 -1.69
CA LEU A 115 13.48 1.60 -2.97
C LEU A 115 14.43 0.42 -2.80
N PHE A 116 13.88 -0.80 -2.86
CA PHE A 116 14.66 -2.02 -2.81
C PHE A 116 15.49 -2.19 -4.08
N GLY A 117 16.80 -2.41 -3.93
CA GLY A 117 17.72 -2.52 -5.07
C GLY A 117 17.92 -1.21 -5.85
N GLY A 118 17.64 -0.06 -5.25
CA GLY A 118 17.77 1.27 -5.87
C GLY A 118 19.14 1.93 -5.70
N ALA A 119 20.21 1.16 -5.45
CA ALA A 119 21.57 1.65 -5.21
C ALA A 119 22.49 1.35 -6.41
#